data_AF-A0A971JXA8-F1
#
_entry.id   AF-A0A971JXA8-F1
#
_cell.length_a   1.000
_cell.length_b   1.000
_cell.length_c   1.000
_cell.angle_alpha   90.00
_cell.angle_beta   90.00
_cell.angle_gamma   90.00
#
_symmetry.space_group_name_H-M   'P 1'
#
loop_
_entity.id
_entity.type
_entity.pdbx_description
1 polymer ?
#
loop_
_entity_poly.entity_id
_entity_poly.type
_entity_poly.pdbx_seq_one_letter_code
_entity_poly.pdbx_strand_id
1 'polypeptide(L)'
;PGFGHSVYRTGDPRLEPLLDAVRTLPDPDDRLAVVDAVRLHAGSRVAIQPNVDFGLAALAFVGGLDPDVPLFAVARLAGWAAHVVEEETERPVRFRGLSTPP
;
A
#
# COMPACT_ATOMS: atom_id res chain seq x y z
N PRO A 1 -10.44 -0.26 1.45
CA PRO A 1 -9.00 -0.62 1.47
C PRO A 1 -8.41 -0.49 0.06
N GLY A 2 -7.13 -0.10 -0.08
CA GLY A 2 -6.48 0.07 -1.40
C GLY A 2 -6.73 1.41 -2.11
N PHE A 3 -7.49 2.33 -1.50
CA PHE A 3 -7.83 3.62 -2.10
C PHE A 3 -7.76 4.74 -1.06
N GLY A 4 -7.35 5.93 -1.52
CA GLY A 4 -7.13 7.11 -0.69
C GLY A 4 -5.80 7.07 0.06
N HIS A 5 -5.32 8.25 0.45
CA HIS A 5 -4.11 8.40 1.25
C HIS A 5 -4.20 9.68 2.10
N SER A 6 -3.65 9.64 3.31
CA SER A 6 -3.63 10.80 4.23
C SER A 6 -2.68 11.93 3.80
N VAL A 7 -1.80 11.67 2.83
CA VAL A 7 -0.69 12.55 2.42
C VAL A 7 -0.82 12.84 0.92
N TYR A 8 -0.88 11.79 0.11
CA TYR A 8 -0.98 11.93 -1.35
C TYR A 8 -2.41 12.23 -1.80
N ARG A 9 -2.65 13.46 -2.24
CA ARG A 9 -3.96 13.92 -2.74
C ARG A 9 -4.17 13.66 -4.23
N THR A 10 -3.10 13.60 -5.00
CA THR A 10 -3.14 13.49 -6.48
C THR A 10 -2.80 12.09 -6.99
N GLY A 11 -2.66 11.10 -6.10
CA GLY A 11 -2.28 9.73 -6.42
C GLY A 11 -1.01 9.29 -5.68
N ASP A 12 -0.94 8.00 -5.35
CA ASP A 12 0.20 7.42 -4.67
C ASP A 12 1.36 7.18 -5.67
N PRO A 13 2.52 7.82 -5.51
CA PRO A 13 3.62 7.71 -6.47
C PRO A 13 4.25 6.31 -6.50
N ARG A 14 3.96 5.46 -5.51
CA ARG A 14 4.50 4.10 -5.43
C ARG A 14 3.68 3.10 -6.23
N LEU A 15 2.43 3.45 -6.57
CA LEU A 15 1.50 2.51 -7.18
C LEU A 15 1.95 2.09 -8.59
N GLU A 16 2.18 3.06 -9.48
CA GLU A 16 2.45 2.72 -10.88
C GLU A 16 3.76 1.94 -11.07
N PRO A 17 4.88 2.29 -10.40
CA PRO A 17 6.09 1.46 -10.45
C PRO A 17 5.87 0.02 -9.96
N LEU A 18 5.02 -0.17 -8.95
CA LEU A 18 4.69 -1.51 -8.46
C LEU A 18 3.84 -2.27 -9.48
N LEU A 19 2.84 -1.63 -10.10
CA LEU A 19 2.03 -2.25 -11.15
C LEU A 19 2.86 -2.58 -12.39
N ASP A 20 3.83 -1.74 -12.76
CA ASP A 20 4.78 -2.05 -13.83
C ASP A 20 5.56 -3.32 -13.55
N ALA A 21 6.03 -3.51 -12.30
CA ALA A 21 6.66 -4.76 -11.91
C ALA A 21 5.69 -5.96 -11.98
N VAL A 22 4.44 -5.80 -11.53
CA VAL A 22 3.42 -6.86 -11.59
C VAL A 22 3.10 -7.26 -13.02
N ARG A 23 3.05 -6.32 -13.96
CA ARG A 23 2.83 -6.58 -15.40
C ARG A 23 3.93 -7.44 -16.04
N THR A 24 5.10 -7.56 -15.41
CA THR A 24 6.19 -8.43 -15.90
C THR A 24 6.06 -9.89 -15.43
N LEU A 25 5.15 -10.18 -14.51
CA LEU A 25 4.96 -11.53 -13.99
C LEU A 25 4.24 -12.44 -15.02
N PRO A 26 4.52 -13.76 -15.01
CA PRO A 26 3.70 -14.71 -15.76
C PRO A 26 2.24 -14.65 -15.30
N ASP A 27 1.32 -14.49 -16.24
CA ASP A 27 -0.12 -14.39 -15.95
C ASP A 27 -0.93 -15.36 -16.83
N PRO A 28 -0.86 -16.68 -16.57
CA PRO A 28 -1.53 -17.68 -17.39
C PRO A 28 -3.07 -17.64 -17.26
N ASP A 29 -3.58 -17.03 -16.19
CA ASP A 29 -5.01 -16.98 -15.85
C ASP A 29 -5.65 -15.60 -16.16
N ASP A 30 -4.92 -14.69 -16.81
CA ASP A 30 -5.37 -13.32 -17.14
C ASP A 30 -5.85 -12.52 -15.91
N ARG A 31 -5.14 -12.68 -14.79
CA ARG A 31 -5.42 -12.00 -13.52
C ARG A 31 -5.20 -10.49 -13.61
N LEU A 32 -4.30 -10.02 -14.48
CA LEU A 32 -4.09 -8.59 -14.74
C LEU A 32 -5.36 -7.93 -15.29
N ALA A 33 -6.12 -8.61 -16.16
CA ALA A 33 -7.38 -8.07 -16.66
C ALA A 33 -8.39 -7.86 -15.51
N VAL A 34 -8.40 -8.74 -14.51
CA VAL A 34 -9.23 -8.58 -13.30
C VAL A 34 -8.76 -7.36 -12.49
N VAL A 35 -7.45 -7.20 -12.29
CA VAL A 35 -6.88 -6.04 -11.59
C VAL A 35 -7.28 -4.72 -12.27
N ASP A 36 -7.14 -4.63 -13.59
CA ASP A 36 -7.50 -3.44 -14.36
C ASP A 36 -9.01 -3.17 -14.32
N ALA A 37 -9.83 -4.23 -14.42
CA ALA A 37 -11.27 -4.11 -14.29
C ALA A 37 -11.67 -3.57 -12.90
N VAL A 38 -11.06 -4.07 -11.82
CA VAL A 38 -11.31 -3.57 -10.46
C VAL A 38 -10.89 -2.11 -10.33
N ARG A 39 -9.71 -1.72 -10.84
CA ARG A 39 -9.22 -0.33 -10.84
C ARG A 39 -10.21 0.60 -11.54
N LEU A 40 -10.69 0.21 -12.71
CA LEU A 40 -11.65 0.98 -13.51
C LEU A 40 -13.00 1.13 -12.79
N HIS A 41 -13.56 0.02 -12.30
CA HIS A 41 -14.88 0.02 -11.65
C HIS A 41 -14.87 0.72 -10.30
N ALA A 42 -13.76 0.65 -9.54
CA ALA A 42 -13.62 1.41 -8.32
C ALA A 42 -13.51 2.91 -8.61
N GLY A 43 -12.73 3.30 -9.61
CA GLY A 43 -12.59 4.69 -10.04
C GLY A 43 -13.88 5.32 -10.58
N SER A 44 -14.80 4.51 -11.13
CA SER A 44 -16.11 5.02 -11.56
C SER A 44 -17.11 5.21 -10.42
N ARG A 45 -16.87 4.61 -9.25
CA ARG A 45 -17.76 4.68 -8.07
C ARG A 45 -17.24 5.60 -6.97
N VAL A 46 -15.94 5.84 -6.91
CA VAL A 46 -15.32 6.62 -5.84
C VAL A 46 -14.26 7.56 -6.41
N ALA A 47 -14.32 8.84 -6.03
CA ALA A 47 -13.39 9.88 -6.50
C ALA A 47 -12.01 9.83 -5.81
N ILE A 48 -11.66 8.72 -5.15
CA ILE A 48 -10.39 8.52 -4.45
C ILE A 48 -9.48 7.65 -5.30
N GLN A 49 -8.21 8.04 -5.39
CA GLN A 49 -7.22 7.32 -6.18
C GLN A 49 -6.78 6.03 -5.48
N PRO A 50 -6.44 4.97 -6.24
CA PRO A 50 -5.80 3.79 -5.66
C PRO A 50 -4.45 4.13 -5.03
N ASN A 51 -4.05 3.36 -4.04
CA ASN A 51 -2.80 3.52 -3.30
C ASN A 51 -1.91 2.27 -3.39
N VAL A 52 -0.76 2.29 -2.72
CA VAL A 52 0.19 1.16 -2.75
C VAL A 52 -0.41 -0.18 -2.30
N ASP A 53 -1.42 -0.20 -1.41
CA ASP A 53 -2.04 -1.43 -0.95
C ASP A 53 -2.83 -2.12 -2.07
N PHE A 54 -3.40 -1.36 -3.01
CA PHE A 54 -3.98 -1.92 -4.23
C PHE A 54 -2.90 -2.62 -5.07
N GLY A 55 -1.72 -2.00 -5.21
CA GLY A 55 -0.59 -2.60 -5.92
C GLY A 55 -0.07 -3.87 -5.23
N LEU A 56 -0.04 -3.90 -3.90
CA LEU A 56 0.33 -5.11 -3.13
C LEU A 56 -0.69 -6.24 -3.32
N ALA A 57 -1.99 -5.92 -3.34
CA ALA A 57 -3.03 -6.89 -3.65
C ALA A 57 -2.91 -7.43 -5.09
N ALA A 58 -2.60 -6.56 -6.06
CA ALA A 58 -2.33 -6.98 -7.44
C ALA A 58 -1.12 -7.91 -7.52
N LEU A 59 -0.03 -7.59 -6.83
CA LEU A 59 1.16 -8.43 -6.77
C LEU A 59 0.87 -9.81 -6.17
N ALA A 60 0.16 -9.87 -5.04
CA ALA A 60 -0.21 -11.15 -4.43
C ALA A 60 -1.12 -11.98 -5.34
N PHE A 61 -2.11 -11.34 -5.95
CA PHE A 61 -3.10 -12.01 -6.80
C PHE A 61 -2.49 -12.53 -8.10
N VAL A 62 -1.81 -11.67 -8.86
CA VAL A 62 -1.17 -12.05 -10.13
C VAL A 62 -0.01 -13.01 -9.89
N GLY A 63 0.80 -12.77 -8.86
CA GLY A 63 1.91 -13.64 -8.48
C GLY A 63 1.50 -14.99 -7.86
N GLY A 64 0.20 -15.21 -7.63
CA GLY A 64 -0.32 -16.45 -7.04
C GLY A 64 0.15 -16.71 -5.62
N LEU A 65 0.42 -15.64 -4.86
CA LEU A 65 0.81 -15.72 -3.46
C LEU A 65 -0.41 -15.98 -2.58
N ASP A 66 -0.18 -16.66 -1.46
CA ASP A 66 -1.20 -16.82 -0.43
C ASP A 66 -1.57 -15.44 0.16
N PRO A 67 -2.86 -15.11 0.33
CA PRO A 67 -3.30 -13.82 0.87
C PRO A 67 -2.75 -13.47 2.26
N ASP A 68 -2.37 -14.48 3.05
CA ASP A 68 -1.86 -14.31 4.41
C ASP A 68 -0.33 -14.07 4.45
N VAL A 69 0.34 -14.04 3.28
CA VAL A 69 1.76 -13.71 3.21
C VAL A 69 1.99 -12.28 3.73
N PRO A 70 2.91 -12.06 4.69
CA PRO A 70 3.13 -10.77 5.33
C PRO A 70 4.01 -9.83 4.46
N LEU A 71 3.69 -9.71 3.17
CA LEU A 71 4.49 -9.00 2.16
C LEU A 71 4.80 -7.56 2.57
N PHE A 72 3.78 -6.84 3.06
CA PHE A 72 3.92 -5.47 3.54
C PHE A 72 4.92 -5.38 4.70
N ALA A 73 4.78 -6.26 5.71
CA ALA A 73 5.64 -6.23 6.89
C ALA A 73 7.10 -6.49 6.50
N VAL A 74 7.35 -7.51 5.67
CA VAL A 74 8.70 -7.82 5.17
C VAL A 74 9.32 -6.63 4.44
N ALA A 75 8.58 -5.99 3.52
CA ALA A 75 9.06 -4.82 2.79
C ALA A 75 9.34 -3.61 3.73
N ARG A 76 8.56 -3.46 4.80
CA ARG A 76 8.69 -2.34 5.75
C ARG A 76 9.80 -2.51 6.78
N LEU A 77 10.29 -3.73 7.02
CA LEU A 77 11.34 -4.00 8.00
C LEU A 77 12.55 -3.09 7.83
N ALA A 78 13.02 -2.87 6.59
CA ALA A 78 14.17 -2.01 6.34
C ALA A 78 13.92 -0.55 6.78
N GLY A 79 12.74 -0.01 6.48
CA GLY A 79 12.37 1.34 6.89
C GLY A 79 12.16 1.46 8.40
N TRP A 80 11.56 0.45 9.03
CA TRP A 80 11.42 0.43 10.50
C TRP A 80 12.77 0.35 11.19
N ALA A 81 13.68 -0.51 10.72
CA ALA A 81 15.03 -0.61 11.28
C ALA A 81 15.79 0.71 11.12
N ALA A 82 15.69 1.37 9.96
CA ALA A 82 16.30 2.69 9.75
C ALA A 82 15.75 3.73 10.73
N HIS A 83 14.43 3.83 10.88
CA HIS A 83 13.82 4.77 11.83
C HIS A 83 14.14 4.46 13.29
N VAL A 84 14.29 3.19 13.68
CA VAL A 84 14.75 2.83 15.02
C VAL A 84 16.15 3.39 15.28
N VAL A 85 17.06 3.28 14.32
CA VAL A 85 18.42 3.85 14.44
C VAL A 85 18.39 5.38 14.46
N GLU A 86 17.54 6.02 13.67
CA GLU A 86 17.36 7.48 13.68
C GLU A 86 16.87 7.99 15.05
N GLU A 87 15.90 7.28 15.65
CA GLU A 87 15.26 7.65 16.92
C GLU A 87 16.24 7.65 18.11
N GLU A 88 17.32 6.87 18.07
CA GLU A 88 18.36 6.84 19.14
C GLU A 88 19.00 8.20 19.40
N THR A 89 18.94 9.11 18.41
CA THR A 89 19.50 10.47 18.51
C THR A 89 18.44 11.57 18.70
N GLU A 90 17.16 11.20 18.64
CA GLU A 90 16.05 12.14 18.69
C GLU A 90 15.54 12.42 20.12
N ARG A 91 14.79 13.51 20.27
CA ARG A 91 14.13 13.81 21.54
C ARG A 91 12.88 12.93 21.69
N PRO A 92 12.71 12.19 22.80
CA PRO A 92 11.56 11.30 22.96
C PRO A 92 10.21 12.01 22.84
N VAL A 93 9.33 11.48 21.99
CA VAL A 93 7.96 11.97 21.84
C VAL A 93 7.16 11.67 23.11
N ARG A 94 6.72 12.72 23.83
CA ARG A 94 5.77 12.60 24.95
C ARG A 94 4.38 12.98 24.50
N PHE A 95 3.57 11.99 24.14
CA PHE A 95 2.15 12.19 23.88
C PHE A 95 1.41 12.59 25.16
N ARG A 96 0.65 13.68 25.12
CA ARG A 96 -0.30 14.05 26.18
C ARG A 96 -1.69 14.01 25.57
N GLY A 97 -2.50 13.04 26.00
CA GLY A 97 -3.90 12.96 25.61
C GLY A 97 -4.67 14.18 26.13
N LEU A 98 -5.60 14.70 25.31
CA LEU A 98 -6.60 15.64 25.77
C LEU A 98 -7.73 14.84 26.42
N SER A 99 -7.99 15.08 27.70
CA SER A 99 -9.22 14.61 28.35
C SER A 99 -10.27 15.68 28.20
N THR A 100 -11.36 15.39 27.49
CA THR A 100 -12.56 16.23 27.52
C THR A 100 -13.37 15.78 28.74
N PRO A 101 -13.44 16.56 29.83
CA PRO A 101 -14.29 16.21 30.96
C PRO A 101 -15.77 16.20 30.55
N PRO A 102 -16.63 15.45 31.27
CA PRO A 102 -18.05 15.29 30.96
C PRO A 102 -18.83 16.61 30.99
#